data_AF-A0A7X5FRL4-F1
#
_entry.id   AF-A0A7X5FRL4-F1
#
_cell.length_a   1.000
_cell.length_b   1.000
_cell.length_c   1.000
_cell.angle_alpha   90.00
_cell.angle_beta   90.00
_cell.angle_gamma   90.00
#
_symmetry.space_group_name_H-M   'P 1'
#
loop_
_entity.id
_entity.type
_entity.pdbx_description
1 polymer ?
#
loop_
_entity_poly.entity_id
_entity_poly.type
_entity_poly.pdbx_seq_one_letter_code
_entity_poly.pdbx_strand_id
1 'polypeptide(L)' 'MNDDKEKLLAIEAIQKKLLGKKLTYPEIYAVMDEIAQEKLSDVLTTYFVASSFKE' A
#
# COMPACT_ATOMS: atom_id res chain seq x y z
N MET A 1 -13.29 -5.31 -13.66
CA MET A 1 -12.12 -5.00 -14.52
C MET A 1 -11.27 -3.85 -13.96
N ASN A 2 -11.49 -3.37 -12.72
CA ASN A 2 -10.69 -2.29 -12.10
C ASN A 2 -9.81 -2.76 -10.93
N ASP A 3 -10.17 -3.86 -10.26
CA ASP A 3 -9.49 -4.37 -9.07
C ASP A 3 -7.99 -4.64 -9.27
N ASP A 4 -7.59 -5.19 -10.42
CA ASP A 4 -6.18 -5.48 -10.71
C ASP A 4 -5.31 -4.21 -10.77
N LYS A 5 -5.90 -3.10 -11.22
CA LYS A 5 -5.20 -1.81 -11.32
C LYS A 5 -5.04 -1.16 -9.96
N GLU A 6 -6.05 -1.24 -9.10
CA GLU A 6 -5.99 -0.73 -7.73
C GLU A 6 -5.02 -1.55 -6.88
N LYS A 7 -5.04 -2.88 -7.02
CA LYS A 7 -4.07 -3.76 -6.38
C LYS A 7 -2.64 -3.48 -6.82
N LEU A 8 -2.41 -3.27 -8.12
CA LEU A 8 -1.08 -2.91 -8.62
C LEU A 8 -0.62 -1.56 -8.05
N LEU A 9 -1.51 -0.56 -8.03
CA LEU A 9 -1.23 0.76 -7.46
C LEU A 9 -0.88 0.67 -5.95
N ALA A 10 -1.57 -0.18 -5.19
CA ALA A 10 -1.27 -0.42 -3.79
C ALA A 10 0.12 -1.07 -3.60
N ILE A 11 0.46 -2.08 -4.40
CA ILE A 11 1.78 -2.73 -4.35
C ILE A 11 2.89 -1.74 -4.68
N GLU A 12 2.73 -0.95 -5.75
CA GLU A 12 3.69 0.09 -6.15
C GLU A 12 3.85 1.17 -5.06
N ALA A 13 2.74 1.56 -4.42
CA ALA A 13 2.76 2.49 -3.30
C ALA A 13 3.54 1.93 -2.10
N ILE A 14 3.33 0.65 -1.72
CA ILE A 14 4.08 0.01 -0.64
C ILE A 14 5.58 0.00 -0.96
N GLN A 15 5.96 -0.41 -2.17
CA GLN A 15 7.36 -0.41 -2.60
C GLN A 15 7.97 1.01 -2.56
N LYS A 16 7.24 2.01 -3.06
CA LYS A 16 7.65 3.41 -3.04
C LYS A 16 7.88 3.90 -1.60
N LYS A 17 7.01 3.51 -0.67
CA LYS A 17 7.14 3.85 0.75
C LYS A 17 8.34 3.17 1.42
N LEU A 18 8.61 1.91 1.10
CA LEU A 18 9.80 1.17 1.57
C LEU A 18 11.11 1.81 1.10
N LEU A 19 11.11 2.46 -0.06
CA LEU A 19 12.23 3.26 -0.56
C LEU A 19 12.34 4.65 0.08
N GLY A 20 11.51 4.96 1.10
CA GLY A 20 11.51 6.24 1.81
C GLY A 20 10.87 7.40 1.05
N LYS A 21 10.22 7.13 -0.09
CA LYS A 21 9.55 8.17 -0.89
C LYS A 21 8.18 8.51 -0.30
N LYS A 22 7.72 9.74 -0.56
CA LYS A 22 6.40 10.20 -0.13
C LYS A 22 5.32 9.58 -1.02
N LEU A 23 4.22 9.17 -0.40
CA LEU A 23 3.02 8.73 -1.10
C LEU A 23 2.09 9.90 -1.39
N THR A 24 1.41 9.83 -2.52
CA THR A 24 0.32 10.71 -2.92
C THR A 24 -1.00 10.21 -2.32
N TYR A 25 -2.00 11.09 -2.27
CA TYR A 25 -3.31 10.71 -1.75
C TYR A 25 -3.93 9.48 -2.45
N PRO A 26 -3.92 9.37 -3.80
CA PRO A 26 -4.44 8.18 -4.49
C PRO A 26 -3.70 6.89 -4.13
N GLU A 27 -2.38 6.96 -3.96
CA GLU A 27 -1.56 5.81 -3.54
C GLU A 27 -1.92 5.36 -2.13
N ILE A 28 -2.08 6.31 -1.20
CA ILE A 28 -2.50 6.01 0.18
C ILE A 28 -3.89 5.41 0.19
N TYR A 29 -4.82 5.99 -0.56
CA TYR A 29 -6.20 5.52 -0.65
C TYR A 29 -6.26 4.08 -1.17
N ALA A 30 -5.53 3.77 -2.25
CA ALA A 30 -5.49 2.42 -2.82
C ALA A 30 -4.97 1.38 -1.82
N VAL A 31 -3.91 1.71 -1.05
CA VAL A 31 -3.39 0.83 -0.01
C VAL A 31 -4.42 0.61 1.10
N MET A 32 -5.09 1.67 1.55
CA MET A 32 -6.09 1.57 2.62
C MET A 32 -7.32 0.77 2.19
N ASP A 33 -7.77 0.92 0.95
CA ASP A 33 -8.90 0.17 0.41
C ASP A 33 -8.59 -1.33 0.28
N GLU A 34 -7.39 -1.69 -0.21
CA GLU A 34 -6.94 -3.08 -0.28
C GLU A 34 -6.78 -3.73 1.10
N ILE A 35 -6.38 -2.96 2.13
CA ILE A 35 -6.33 -3.43 3.53
C ILE A 35 -7.76 -3.62 4.08
N ALA A 36 -8.65 -2.66 3.85
CA ALA A 36 -10.02 -2.70 4.37
C ALA A 36 -10.86 -3.84 3.74
N GLN A 37 -10.56 -4.20 2.50
CA GLN A 37 -11.22 -5.30 1.78
C GLN A 37 -10.55 -6.66 2.02
N GLU A 38 -9.55 -6.75 2.92
CA GLU A 38 -8.75 -7.97 3.17
C GLU A 38 -8.14 -8.57 1.89
N LYS A 39 -7.88 -7.74 0.88
CA LYS A 39 -7.28 -8.13 -0.42
C LYS A 39 -5.75 -8.10 -0.38
N LEU A 40 -5.19 -7.41 0.60
CA LEU A 40 -3.75 -7.35 0.86
C LEU A 40 -3.32 -8.50 1.78
N SER A 41 -2.24 -9.20 1.42
CA SER A 41 -1.73 -10.29 2.26
C SER A 41 -1.10 -9.77 3.56
N ASP A 42 -1.12 -10.58 4.61
CA ASP A 42 -0.51 -10.27 5.91
C ASP A 42 0.93 -9.77 5.80
N VAL A 43 1.69 -10.34 4.86
CA VAL A 43 3.08 -9.97 4.58
C VAL A 43 3.18 -8.54 4.06
N LEU A 44 2.37 -8.17 3.06
CA LEU A 44 2.36 -6.83 2.47
C LEU A 44 1.88 -5.78 3.48
N THR A 45 0.84 -6.10 4.25
CA THR A 45 0.33 -5.25 5.33
C THR A 45 1.43 -5.01 6.38
N THR A 46 2.15 -6.05 6.79
CA THR A 46 3.24 -5.95 7.76
C THR A 46 4.34 -5.02 7.26
N TYR A 47 4.79 -5.18 6.01
CA TYR A 47 5.80 -4.30 5.43
C TYR A 47 5.34 -2.85 5.33
N PHE A 48 4.09 -2.63 4.92
CA PHE A 48 3.53 -1.29 4.85
C PHE A 48 3.49 -0.62 6.22
N VAL A 49 2.95 -1.31 7.24
CA VAL A 49 2.88 -0.81 8.61
C VAL A 49 4.28 -0.55 9.17
N ALA A 50 5.22 -1.49 9.00
CA ALA A 50 6.62 -1.32 9.42
C ALA A 50 7.27 -0.07 8.80
N SER A 51 7.03 0.18 7.51
CA SER A 51 7.55 1.36 6.81
C SER A 51 6.93 2.70 7.26
N SER A 52 5.79 2.65 7.95
CA SER A 52 5.11 3.85 8.45
C SER A 52 5.71 4.37 9.76
N PHE A 53 6.38 3.50 10.53
CA PHE A 53 7.10 3.92 11.73
C PHE A 53 8.32 4.75 11.33
N LYS A 54 8.38 5.97 11.85
CA LYS A 54 9.51 6.88 11.72
C LYS A 54 9.74 7.48 13.11
N GLU A 55 10.87 7.15 13.74
CA GLU A 55 11.40 7.85 14.92
C GLU A 55 11.80 9.29 14.57
#